data_AF-A0A0G2FUB3-F1
#
_entry.id   AF-A0A0G2FUB3-F1
#
_cell.length_a   1.000
_cell.length_b   1.000
_cell.length_c   1.000
_cell.angle_alpha   90.00
_cell.angle_beta   90.00
_cell.angle_gamma   90.00
#
_symmetry.space_group_name_H-M   'P 1'
#
loop_
_entity.id
_entity.type
_entity.pdbx_description
1 polymer ?
#
loop_
_entity_poly.entity_id
_entity_poly.type
_entity_poly.pdbx_seq_one_letter_code
_entity_poly.pdbx_strand_id
1 'polypeptide(L)'
;MAPAICPRHPFGLLLMLLLAVIPHASASDAPQLSLPSYHYGASIAVECMNRSSETGEHIENPENHELQWIPFPVCEETNKPLEFHYGIEAEVNCTIPMVSDPFFHLLEFYVHSDAPLSCRLPSRPPPHVEIVDEKPVAQEYIPLVFALAGTLQFSHMHISTHMNVLLHSTPKHHIHPHDSGVLDSGIAYSTSPLSHMAGTATRKLIIGDPLPLSFSVRWFPTPALPKTEGRVEWQGMGGHIYASTVFYSLVSFLAGICVTAVYFFGMVLPKRLKGRALGGATPLGYGLNGIGNGWGIPMAKRAID
;
A
#
# COMPACT_ATOMS: atom_id res chain seq x y z
N MET A 1 -17.33 16.85 51.79
CA MET A 1 -18.74 17.23 51.66
C MET A 1 -18.89 18.00 50.36
N ALA A 2 -19.27 17.31 49.28
CA ALA A 2 -19.65 17.87 47.99
C ALA A 2 -20.53 16.81 47.31
N PRO A 3 -21.77 17.12 46.89
CA PRO A 3 -22.70 16.10 46.42
C PRO A 3 -22.43 15.74 44.96
N ALA A 4 -22.36 14.43 44.69
CA ALA A 4 -22.36 13.86 43.36
C ALA A 4 -23.79 13.92 42.78
N ILE A 5 -23.97 14.68 41.70
CA ILE A 5 -25.22 14.73 40.92
C ILE A 5 -25.10 13.71 39.79
N CYS A 6 -25.91 12.66 39.88
CA CYS A 6 -26.07 11.63 38.86
C CYS A 6 -27.14 12.09 37.85
N PRO A 7 -26.87 12.18 36.53
CA PRO A 7 -27.88 12.56 35.56
C PRO A 7 -28.69 11.32 35.14
N ARG A 8 -29.93 11.25 35.65
CA ARG A 8 -31.01 10.43 35.12
C ARG A 8 -31.55 11.10 33.84
N HIS A 9 -31.09 10.73 32.64
CA HIS A 9 -31.88 10.85 31.41
C HIS A 9 -31.20 10.09 30.24
N PRO A 10 -31.88 9.15 29.56
CA PRO A 10 -31.31 8.40 28.43
C PRO A 10 -31.14 9.26 27.16
N PHE A 11 -31.62 10.52 27.17
CA PHE A 11 -31.55 11.43 26.03
C PHE A 11 -30.19 12.13 25.88
N GLY A 12 -29.37 12.20 26.93
CA GLY A 12 -28.07 12.89 26.88
C GLY A 12 -26.99 12.11 26.13
N LEU A 13 -27.08 10.77 26.10
CA LEU A 13 -26.09 9.92 25.43
C LEU A 13 -26.24 9.94 23.90
N LEU A 14 -27.47 10.15 23.40
CA LEU A 14 -27.77 10.21 21.97
C LEU A 14 -27.23 11.51 21.34
N LEU A 15 -27.25 12.63 22.07
CA LEU A 15 -26.76 13.92 21.60
C LEU A 15 -25.21 13.96 21.53
N MET A 16 -24.52 13.27 22.44
CA MET A 16 -23.05 13.13 22.39
C MET A 16 -22.58 12.17 21.29
N LEU A 17 -23.42 11.22 20.85
CA LEU A 17 -23.09 10.32 19.73
C LEU A 17 -23.29 11.00 18.36
N LEU A 18 -24.19 11.98 18.27
CA LEU A 18 -24.46 12.75 17.05
C LEU A 18 -23.40 13.83 16.76
N LEU A 19 -22.67 14.30 17.77
CA LEU A 19 -21.55 15.25 17.62
C LEU A 19 -20.21 14.57 17.27
N ALA A 20 -20.14 13.23 17.32
CA ALA A 20 -18.94 12.46 16.95
C ALA A 20 -18.90 12.08 15.45
N VAL A 21 -19.93 12.43 14.67
CA VAL A 21 -19.96 12.27 13.21
C VAL A 21 -19.71 13.63 12.56
N ILE A 22 -18.52 14.18 12.80
CA ILE A 22 -17.98 15.23 11.94
C ILE A 22 -17.36 14.51 10.74
N PRO A 23 -17.92 14.62 9.52
CA PRO A 23 -17.16 14.21 8.35
C PRO A 23 -15.92 15.10 8.32
N HIS A 24 -14.74 14.50 8.47
CA HIS A 24 -13.51 15.15 8.11
C HIS A 24 -13.61 15.37 6.60
N ALA A 25 -14.03 16.58 6.21
CA ALA A 25 -13.85 17.04 4.86
C ALA A 25 -12.34 17.00 4.62
N SER A 26 -11.91 16.01 3.85
CA SER A 26 -10.59 15.95 3.27
C SER A 26 -10.34 17.32 2.63
N ALA A 27 -9.29 18.01 3.06
CA ALA A 27 -8.80 19.16 2.34
C ALA A 27 -8.55 18.70 0.91
N SER A 28 -9.45 19.07 0.01
CA SER A 28 -9.25 18.96 -1.42
C SER A 28 -7.99 19.76 -1.76
N ASP A 29 -7.05 19.07 -2.41
CA ASP A 29 -5.85 19.62 -3.03
C ASP A 29 -6.06 21.05 -3.52
N ALA A 30 -5.10 21.92 -3.21
CA ALA A 30 -4.93 23.18 -3.91
C ALA A 30 -4.95 22.93 -5.43
N PRO A 31 -5.42 23.89 -6.24
CA PRO A 31 -5.70 23.64 -7.65
C PRO A 31 -4.41 23.31 -8.41
N GLN A 32 -4.18 22.02 -8.70
CA GLN A 32 -3.24 21.52 -9.73
C GLN A 32 -3.71 21.92 -11.15
N LEU A 33 -4.21 23.14 -11.35
CA LEU A 33 -4.99 23.49 -12.54
C LEU A 33 -4.17 23.80 -13.80
N SER A 34 -2.85 23.65 -13.81
CA SER A 34 -2.07 23.88 -15.05
C SER A 34 -0.68 23.25 -15.09
N LEU A 35 -0.36 22.28 -14.22
CA LEU A 35 0.92 21.59 -14.37
C LEU A 35 0.85 20.59 -15.54
N PRO A 36 1.89 20.52 -16.38
CA PRO A 36 1.90 19.62 -17.53
C PRO A 36 1.77 18.16 -17.07
N SER A 37 1.07 17.37 -17.86
CA SER A 37 0.90 15.92 -17.68
C SER A 37 1.30 15.22 -18.96
N TYR A 38 1.80 13.99 -18.83
CA TYR A 38 2.12 13.16 -19.96
C TYR A 38 0.85 12.73 -20.68
N HIS A 39 0.86 12.83 -22.00
CA HIS A 39 -0.11 12.16 -22.86
C HIS A 39 0.30 10.71 -23.10
N TYR A 40 -0.66 9.83 -23.36
CA TYR A 40 -0.39 8.46 -23.78
C TYR A 40 0.64 8.39 -24.93
N GLY A 41 1.68 7.58 -24.76
CA GLY A 41 2.76 7.40 -25.73
C GLY A 41 3.83 8.50 -25.73
N ALA A 42 3.76 9.50 -24.85
CA ALA A 42 4.80 10.51 -24.75
C ALA A 42 6.16 9.89 -24.33
N SER A 43 7.25 10.36 -24.92
CA SER A 43 8.61 9.91 -24.61
C SER A 43 9.10 10.45 -23.27
N ILE A 44 9.70 9.57 -22.47
CA ILE A 44 10.28 9.87 -21.16
C ILE A 44 11.74 9.44 -21.21
N ALA A 45 12.66 10.41 -21.24
CA ALA A 45 14.09 10.16 -21.27
C ALA A 45 14.62 9.71 -19.90
N VAL A 46 15.51 8.72 -19.92
CA VAL A 46 16.20 8.22 -18.73
C VAL A 46 17.49 8.99 -18.51
N GLU A 47 17.63 9.60 -17.34
CA GLU A 47 18.88 10.25 -16.91
C GLU A 47 19.50 9.48 -15.76
N CYS A 48 20.78 9.18 -15.83
CA CYS A 48 21.53 8.44 -14.83
C CYS A 48 22.56 9.31 -14.13
N MET A 49 22.83 9.01 -12.87
CA MET A 49 23.83 9.73 -12.10
C MET A 49 25.23 9.42 -12.63
N ASN A 50 26.01 10.46 -12.91
CA ASN A 50 27.39 10.30 -13.35
C ASN A 50 28.27 9.90 -12.16
N ARG A 51 29.09 8.88 -12.34
CA ARG A 51 29.96 8.32 -11.31
C ARG A 51 31.39 8.17 -11.81
N SER A 52 32.34 8.30 -10.90
CA SER A 52 33.75 8.01 -11.16
C SER A 52 33.93 6.51 -11.36
N SER A 53 34.56 6.11 -12.47
CA SER A 53 34.86 4.70 -12.76
C SER A 53 35.95 4.11 -11.85
N GLU A 54 36.75 4.94 -11.21
CA GLU A 54 37.84 4.47 -10.32
C GLU A 54 37.35 4.18 -8.90
N THR A 55 36.37 4.95 -8.40
CA THR A 55 35.92 4.87 -7.00
C THR A 55 34.46 4.49 -6.84
N GLY A 56 33.64 4.60 -7.90
CA GLY A 56 32.19 4.42 -7.84
C GLY A 56 31.44 5.61 -7.22
N GLU A 57 32.15 6.65 -6.77
CA GLU A 57 31.55 7.85 -6.15
C GLU A 57 30.81 8.72 -7.17
N HIS A 58 29.78 9.44 -6.73
CA HIS A 58 29.05 10.38 -7.58
C HIS A 58 29.92 11.60 -7.93
N ILE A 59 29.74 12.12 -9.14
CA ILE A 59 30.42 13.33 -9.58
C ILE A 59 29.52 14.53 -9.28
N GLU A 60 30.06 15.51 -8.58
CA GLU A 60 29.39 16.78 -8.30
C GLU A 60 29.88 17.87 -9.25
N ASN A 61 28.98 18.76 -9.64
CA ASN A 61 29.36 19.93 -10.43
C ASN A 61 30.05 20.96 -9.50
N PRO A 62 31.28 21.39 -9.84
CA PRO A 62 32.10 22.25 -8.98
C PRO A 62 31.49 23.63 -8.68
N GLU A 63 30.53 24.10 -9.48
CA GLU A 63 29.95 25.43 -9.31
C GLU A 63 28.78 25.48 -8.31
N ASN A 64 27.97 24.42 -8.25
CA ASN A 64 26.72 24.39 -7.49
C ASN A 64 26.63 23.25 -6.46
N HIS A 65 27.66 22.37 -6.38
CA HIS A 65 27.68 21.19 -5.51
C HIS A 65 26.47 20.25 -5.72
N GLU A 66 25.92 20.23 -6.93
CA GLU A 66 24.81 19.35 -7.28
C GLU A 66 25.33 18.08 -7.97
N LEU A 67 24.63 16.97 -7.75
CA LEU A 67 24.90 15.69 -8.42
C LEU A 67 24.76 15.85 -9.94
N GLN A 68 25.75 15.38 -10.68
CA GLN A 68 25.72 15.41 -12.14
C GLN A 68 24.86 14.26 -12.68
N TRP A 69 23.91 14.60 -13.56
CA TRP A 69 23.06 13.63 -14.25
C TRP A 69 23.38 13.67 -15.75
N ILE A 70 23.53 12.48 -16.35
CA ILE A 70 23.82 12.29 -17.77
C ILE A 70 22.75 11.40 -18.39
N PRO A 71 22.42 11.55 -19.69
CA PRO A 71 21.53 10.62 -20.37
C PRO A 71 22.03 9.18 -20.29
N PHE A 72 21.10 8.21 -20.31
CA PHE A 72 21.46 6.80 -20.44
C PHE A 72 22.32 6.56 -21.70
N PRO A 73 23.25 5.58 -21.69
CA PRO A 73 24.04 5.23 -22.87
C PRO A 73 23.19 5.05 -24.14
N VAL A 74 23.75 5.46 -25.28
CA VAL A 74 23.02 5.42 -26.56
C VAL A 74 22.79 3.96 -26.97
N CYS A 75 21.53 3.64 -27.28
CA CYS A 75 21.13 2.33 -27.80
C CYS A 75 21.42 2.24 -29.31
N GLU A 76 21.97 1.11 -29.75
CA GLU A 76 22.30 0.85 -31.16
C GLU A 76 21.06 0.80 -32.07
N GLU A 77 19.92 0.33 -31.54
CA GLU A 77 18.68 0.16 -32.29
C GLU A 77 18.03 1.51 -32.64
N THR A 78 18.04 2.46 -31.70
CA THR A 78 17.35 3.76 -31.84
C THR A 78 18.30 4.91 -32.13
N ASN A 79 19.61 4.71 -31.94
CA ASN A 79 20.63 5.77 -31.95
C ASN A 79 20.31 6.92 -30.99
N LYS A 80 19.56 6.63 -29.92
CA LYS A 80 19.18 7.57 -28.87
C LYS A 80 19.40 6.94 -27.50
N PRO A 81 19.55 7.75 -26.44
CA PRO A 81 19.45 7.26 -25.06
C PRO A 81 18.17 6.46 -24.84
N LEU A 82 18.17 5.62 -23.81
CA LEU A 82 16.98 4.87 -23.43
C LEU A 82 15.82 5.82 -23.09
N GLU A 83 14.70 5.60 -23.76
CA GLU A 83 13.45 6.33 -23.55
C GLU A 83 12.32 5.33 -23.33
N PHE A 84 11.46 5.63 -22.36
CA PHE A 84 10.21 4.89 -22.17
C PHE A 84 9.04 5.69 -22.75
N HIS A 85 7.94 5.00 -23.03
CA HIS A 85 6.72 5.64 -23.49
C HIS A 85 5.64 5.57 -22.42
N TYR A 86 5.05 6.72 -22.12
CA TYR A 86 4.04 6.84 -21.07
C TYR A 86 2.83 5.95 -21.37
N GLY A 87 2.50 5.04 -20.45
CA GLY A 87 1.35 4.14 -20.55
C GLY A 87 1.46 3.01 -21.59
N ILE A 88 2.61 2.86 -22.26
CA ILE A 88 2.84 1.76 -23.20
C ILE A 88 3.61 0.66 -22.50
N GLU A 89 2.97 -0.50 -22.34
CA GLU A 89 3.65 -1.74 -21.95
C GLU A 89 4.31 -2.37 -23.18
N ALA A 90 5.63 -2.48 -23.16
CA ALA A 90 6.41 -3.01 -24.27
C ALA A 90 7.70 -3.68 -23.79
N GLU A 91 8.24 -4.54 -24.64
CA GLU A 91 9.62 -5.01 -24.55
C GLU A 91 10.51 -4.06 -25.35
N VAL A 92 11.39 -3.34 -24.65
CA VAL A 92 12.31 -2.36 -25.24
C VAL A 92 13.70 -2.97 -25.26
N ASN A 93 14.27 -3.14 -26.45
CA ASN A 93 15.64 -3.61 -26.62
C ASN A 93 16.57 -2.41 -26.78
N CYS A 94 17.67 -2.41 -26.03
CA CYS A 94 18.71 -1.41 -26.08
C CYS A 94 20.07 -2.10 -25.98
N THR A 95 20.79 -2.16 -27.09
CA THR A 95 22.15 -2.68 -27.13
C THR A 95 23.13 -1.53 -27.00
N ILE A 96 23.99 -1.59 -25.99
CA ILE A 96 25.12 -0.68 -25.87
C ILE A 96 26.22 -1.25 -26.79
N PRO A 97 26.62 -0.55 -27.85
CA PRO A 97 27.41 -1.14 -28.93
C PRO A 97 28.82 -1.53 -28.50
N MET A 98 29.39 -0.82 -27.52
CA MET A 98 30.72 -1.10 -27.01
C MET A 98 30.83 -0.70 -25.54
N VAL A 99 31.16 -1.66 -24.68
CA VAL A 99 31.51 -1.40 -23.28
C VAL A 99 32.95 -0.91 -23.21
N SER A 100 33.13 0.36 -22.85
CA SER A 100 34.43 0.95 -22.60
C SER A 100 35.03 0.46 -21.28
N ASP A 101 36.36 0.57 -21.14
CA ASP A 101 37.08 0.27 -19.90
C ASP A 101 36.49 0.96 -18.65
N PRO A 102 36.25 2.29 -18.63
CA PRO A 102 35.63 2.93 -17.46
C PRO A 102 34.20 2.45 -17.20
N PHE A 103 33.43 2.13 -18.24
CA PHE A 103 32.07 1.60 -18.05
C PHE A 103 32.08 0.17 -17.53
N PHE A 104 33.04 -0.65 -17.95
CA PHE A 104 33.25 -1.99 -17.42
C PHE A 104 33.51 -1.95 -15.91
N HIS A 105 34.39 -1.07 -15.44
CA HIS A 105 34.63 -0.89 -14.00
C HIS A 105 33.42 -0.35 -13.24
N LEU A 106 32.61 0.52 -13.84
CA LEU A 106 31.33 0.94 -13.23
C LEU A 106 30.34 -0.22 -13.09
N LEU A 107 30.27 -1.12 -14.08
CA LEU A 107 29.43 -2.31 -14.01
C LEU A 107 29.86 -3.25 -12.87
N GLU A 108 31.15 -3.30 -12.52
CA GLU A 108 31.64 -4.06 -11.37
C GLU A 108 31.01 -3.56 -10.07
N PHE A 109 31.04 -2.24 -9.83
CA PHE A 109 30.40 -1.62 -8.67
C PHE A 109 28.88 -1.85 -8.65
N TYR A 110 28.23 -1.78 -9.81
CA TYR A 110 26.78 -1.96 -9.91
C TYR A 110 26.35 -3.40 -9.63
N VAL A 111 27.08 -4.39 -10.15
CA VAL A 111 26.78 -5.81 -9.93
C VAL A 111 27.06 -6.22 -8.49
N HIS A 112 28.11 -5.70 -7.87
CA HIS A 112 28.38 -5.92 -6.44
C HIS A 112 27.47 -5.12 -5.50
N SER A 113 26.68 -4.19 -6.03
CA SER A 113 25.86 -3.25 -5.25
C SER A 113 26.66 -2.34 -4.31
N ASP A 114 27.96 -2.15 -4.57
CA ASP A 114 28.81 -1.17 -3.88
C ASP A 114 28.37 0.26 -4.21
N ALA A 115 27.90 0.47 -5.44
CA ALA A 115 27.22 1.67 -5.87
C ALA A 115 25.96 1.28 -6.68
N PRO A 116 24.79 1.87 -6.43
CA PRO A 116 23.62 1.63 -7.28
C PRO A 116 23.73 2.39 -8.61
N LEU A 117 23.28 1.73 -9.69
CA LEU A 117 22.95 2.40 -10.96
C LEU A 117 21.65 3.19 -10.78
N SER A 118 21.80 4.37 -10.18
CA SER A 118 20.70 5.29 -9.89
C SER A 118 20.44 6.18 -11.10
N CYS A 119 19.25 6.04 -11.67
CA CYS A 119 18.72 6.92 -12.68
C CYS A 119 17.48 7.64 -12.16
N ARG A 120 16.95 8.55 -12.96
CA ARG A 120 15.77 9.33 -12.67
C ARG A 120 14.97 9.54 -13.96
N LEU A 121 13.67 9.72 -13.78
CA LEU A 121 12.73 10.06 -14.84
C LEU A 121 12.05 11.37 -14.48
N PRO A 122 11.83 12.28 -15.43
CA PRO A 122 11.00 13.45 -15.19
C PRO A 122 9.58 13.01 -14.82
N SER A 123 9.05 13.53 -13.72
CA SER A 123 7.69 13.19 -13.25
C SER A 123 6.62 13.76 -14.20
N ARG A 124 6.94 14.89 -14.82
CA ARG A 124 6.08 15.67 -15.73
C ARG A 124 6.88 16.10 -16.97
N PRO A 125 6.21 16.28 -18.12
CA PRO A 125 6.88 16.83 -19.30
C PRO A 125 7.33 18.28 -19.06
N PRO A 126 8.29 18.78 -19.85
CA PRO A 126 8.76 20.15 -19.72
C PRO A 126 7.60 21.15 -19.91
N PRO A 127 7.58 22.26 -19.15
CA PRO A 127 6.55 23.29 -19.29
C PRO A 127 6.63 23.91 -20.69
N HIS A 128 5.50 23.95 -21.40
CA HIS A 128 5.44 24.53 -22.75
C HIS A 128 5.16 26.04 -22.75
N VAL A 129 4.72 26.58 -21.61
CA VAL A 129 4.36 27.99 -21.47
C VAL A 129 5.13 28.55 -20.28
N GLU A 130 6.06 29.45 -20.57
CA GLU A 130 6.70 30.29 -19.57
C GLU A 130 5.85 31.55 -19.40
N ILE A 131 5.32 31.78 -18.20
CA ILE A 131 4.59 33.01 -17.90
C ILE A 131 5.64 34.09 -17.66
N VAL A 132 5.58 35.16 -18.45
CA VAL A 132 6.46 36.33 -18.29
C VAL A 132 6.30 36.88 -16.87
N ASP A 133 7.42 37.09 -16.17
CA ASP A 133 7.53 37.53 -14.77
C ASP A 133 7.29 36.46 -13.67
N GLU A 134 7.11 35.18 -14.03
CA GLU A 134 7.07 34.07 -13.05
C GLU A 134 8.28 33.13 -13.22
N LYS A 135 8.87 32.67 -12.10
CA LYS A 135 9.95 31.68 -12.14
C LYS A 135 9.40 30.38 -12.72
N PRO A 136 10.02 29.79 -13.76
CA PRO A 136 9.55 28.51 -14.32
C PRO A 136 9.54 27.45 -13.22
N VAL A 137 8.46 26.67 -13.18
CA VAL A 137 8.32 25.56 -12.23
C VAL A 137 9.45 24.57 -12.50
N ALA A 138 10.25 24.28 -11.47
CA ALA A 138 11.33 23.32 -11.58
C ALA A 138 10.75 21.94 -11.90
N GLN A 139 11.35 21.26 -12.88
CA GLN A 139 10.93 19.92 -13.24
C GLN A 139 11.26 18.95 -12.10
N GLU A 140 10.23 18.26 -11.62
CA GLU A 140 10.37 17.22 -10.60
C GLU A 140 10.82 15.91 -11.25
N TYR A 141 11.58 15.11 -10.51
CA TYR A 141 12.11 13.84 -10.96
C TYR A 141 11.75 12.74 -9.97
N ILE A 142 11.43 11.57 -10.50
CA ILE A 142 11.28 10.34 -9.71
C ILE A 142 12.55 9.50 -9.84
N PRO A 143 12.97 8.78 -8.80
CA PRO A 143 14.10 7.87 -8.89
C PRO A 143 13.72 6.62 -9.68
N LEU A 144 14.66 6.11 -10.47
CA LEU A 144 14.61 4.82 -11.15
C LEU A 144 15.95 4.11 -10.95
N VAL A 145 15.99 3.14 -10.03
CA VAL A 145 17.21 2.36 -9.77
C VAL A 145 17.20 1.10 -10.63
N PHE A 146 18.32 0.80 -11.28
CA PHE A 146 18.54 -0.43 -12.02
C PHE A 146 19.35 -1.42 -11.18
N ALA A 147 18.68 -2.43 -10.63
CA ALA A 147 19.33 -3.51 -9.90
C ALA A 147 19.89 -4.57 -10.87
N LEU A 148 21.17 -4.43 -11.21
CA LEU A 148 21.90 -5.34 -12.10
C LEU A 148 22.40 -6.56 -11.34
N ALA A 149 22.11 -7.74 -11.86
CA ALA A 149 22.54 -9.03 -11.35
C ALA A 149 23.58 -9.61 -12.29
N GLY A 150 24.63 -10.17 -11.69
CA GLY A 150 25.73 -10.75 -12.42
C GLY A 150 26.73 -11.43 -11.49
N THR A 151 27.79 -11.95 -12.09
CA THR A 151 28.92 -12.54 -11.37
C THR A 151 30.21 -12.03 -11.98
N LEU A 152 31.13 -11.55 -11.15
CA LEU A 152 32.44 -11.13 -11.59
C LEU A 152 33.42 -12.30 -11.61
N GLN A 153 34.29 -12.32 -12.61
CA GLN A 153 35.48 -13.16 -12.66
C GLN A 153 36.70 -12.29 -12.97
N PHE A 154 37.90 -12.82 -12.79
CA PHE A 154 39.15 -12.05 -12.96
C PHE A 154 39.33 -11.40 -14.33
N SER A 155 38.75 -11.95 -15.41
CA SER A 155 38.96 -11.48 -16.79
C SER A 155 37.69 -11.09 -17.53
N HIS A 156 36.53 -11.31 -16.94
CA HIS A 156 35.23 -11.06 -17.54
C HIS A 156 34.15 -11.05 -16.47
N MET A 157 33.01 -10.44 -16.78
CA MET A 157 31.82 -10.54 -15.94
C MET A 157 30.69 -11.21 -16.70
N HIS A 158 29.81 -11.90 -15.98
CA HIS A 158 28.53 -12.36 -16.52
C HIS A 158 27.45 -11.43 -16.02
N ILE A 159 26.72 -10.79 -16.92
CA ILE A 159 25.64 -9.86 -16.59
C ILE A 159 24.31 -10.40 -17.11
N SER A 160 23.25 -10.23 -16.33
CA SER A 160 21.89 -10.52 -16.77
C SER A 160 21.42 -9.42 -17.73
N THR A 161 21.05 -9.82 -18.95
CA THR A 161 20.61 -8.92 -20.02
C THR A 161 19.13 -8.60 -19.96
N HIS A 162 18.33 -9.46 -19.32
CA HIS A 162 16.90 -9.23 -19.17
C HIS A 162 16.58 -8.47 -17.88
N MET A 163 15.86 -7.36 -18.02
CA MET A 163 15.43 -6.49 -16.94
C MET A 163 13.92 -6.26 -16.98
N ASN A 164 13.28 -6.32 -15.82
CA ASN A 164 11.91 -5.86 -15.64
C ASN A 164 11.93 -4.41 -15.16
N VAL A 165 11.08 -3.57 -15.75
CA VAL A 165 10.89 -2.18 -15.36
C VAL A 165 9.45 -2.00 -14.93
N LEU A 166 9.23 -1.53 -13.71
CA LEU A 166 7.91 -1.26 -13.15
C LEU A 166 7.76 0.25 -12.98
N LEU A 167 6.71 0.83 -13.54
CA LEU A 167 6.42 2.26 -13.48
C LEU A 167 5.02 2.49 -12.92
N HIS A 168 4.89 3.42 -11.97
CA HIS A 168 3.63 3.80 -11.35
C HIS A 168 3.24 5.21 -11.80
N SER A 169 1.97 5.39 -12.10
CA SER A 169 1.42 6.67 -12.54
C SER A 169 0.20 7.07 -11.70
N THR A 170 -0.12 8.37 -11.74
CA THR A 170 -1.35 8.95 -11.19
C THR A 170 -1.90 9.96 -12.20
N PRO A 171 -3.22 10.03 -12.53
CA PRO A 171 -4.36 9.28 -12.02
C PRO A 171 -4.63 7.94 -12.74
N LYS A 172 -5.67 7.20 -12.28
CA LYS A 172 -5.96 5.78 -12.58
C LYS A 172 -6.11 5.38 -14.06
N HIS A 173 -6.29 6.33 -14.97
CA HIS A 173 -6.48 6.07 -16.40
C HIS A 173 -5.19 6.47 -17.12
N HIS A 174 -4.41 5.47 -17.59
CA HIS A 174 -3.22 5.65 -18.44
C HIS A 174 -3.19 4.64 -19.61
N ILE A 175 -4.30 3.94 -19.85
CA ILE A 175 -4.40 2.80 -20.79
C ILE A 175 -5.03 3.27 -22.10
N HIS A 176 -5.79 4.37 -22.08
CA HIS A 176 -6.46 4.90 -23.26
C HIS A 176 -5.67 6.03 -23.93
N PRO A 177 -5.79 6.21 -25.27
CA PRO A 177 -5.08 7.26 -26.01
C PRO A 177 -5.35 8.70 -25.54
N HIS A 178 -6.45 8.93 -24.82
CA HIS A 178 -6.82 10.25 -24.28
C HIS A 178 -6.48 10.43 -22.81
N ASP A 179 -5.84 9.42 -22.22
CA ASP A 179 -5.43 9.46 -20.84
C ASP A 179 -4.20 10.35 -20.68
N SER A 180 -4.19 11.11 -19.59
CA SER A 180 -3.08 11.96 -19.19
C SER A 180 -2.76 11.75 -17.73
N GLY A 181 -1.48 11.78 -17.38
CA GLY A 181 -1.09 11.69 -15.99
C GLY A 181 0.35 12.03 -15.71
N VAL A 182 0.75 11.74 -14.50
CA VAL A 182 2.03 12.08 -13.89
C VAL A 182 2.70 10.78 -13.47
N LEU A 183 4.01 10.72 -13.65
CA LEU A 183 4.81 9.60 -13.21
C LEU A 183 5.12 9.79 -11.71
N ASP A 184 4.85 8.75 -10.92
CA ASP A 184 4.93 8.80 -9.45
C ASP A 184 6.17 8.08 -8.91
N SER A 185 6.40 6.86 -9.37
CA SER A 185 7.52 6.03 -8.90
C SER A 185 7.90 4.97 -9.92
N GLY A 186 9.13 4.44 -9.81
CA GLY A 186 9.61 3.41 -10.71
C GLY A 186 10.78 2.61 -10.15
N ILE A 187 10.95 1.38 -10.62
CA ILE A 187 12.10 0.53 -10.30
C ILE A 187 12.41 -0.42 -11.46
N ALA A 188 13.70 -0.68 -11.68
CA ALA A 188 14.16 -1.66 -12.66
C ALA A 188 15.04 -2.71 -11.97
N TYR A 189 14.85 -3.98 -12.32
CA TYR A 189 15.65 -5.06 -11.78
C TYR A 189 15.87 -6.16 -12.81
N SER A 190 17.06 -6.74 -12.78
CA SER A 190 17.40 -7.87 -13.62
C SER A 190 16.86 -9.19 -13.06
N THR A 191 16.50 -10.11 -13.95
CA THR A 191 15.98 -11.42 -13.58
C THR A 191 17.08 -12.47 -13.67
N SER A 192 17.39 -13.13 -12.56
CA SER A 192 18.45 -14.15 -12.50
C SER A 192 18.24 -15.27 -13.54
N PRO A 193 19.31 -15.73 -14.23
CA PRO A 193 19.25 -16.86 -15.16
C PRO A 193 19.09 -18.23 -14.48
N LEU A 194 19.03 -18.31 -13.14
CA LEU A 194 18.84 -19.59 -12.43
C LEU A 194 17.44 -20.21 -12.65
N SER A 195 16.53 -19.52 -13.35
CA SER A 195 15.33 -20.15 -13.87
C SER A 195 15.72 -21.12 -14.98
N HIS A 196 15.56 -22.41 -14.71
CA HIS A 196 15.74 -23.57 -15.60
C HIS A 196 14.88 -23.55 -16.90
N MET A 197 14.40 -22.40 -17.36
CA MET A 197 13.59 -22.22 -18.56
C MET A 197 14.47 -21.66 -19.68
N ALA A 198 14.96 -22.57 -20.52
CA ALA A 198 15.35 -22.38 -21.94
C ALA A 198 15.60 -20.93 -22.41
N GLY A 199 16.76 -20.37 -22.11
CA GLY A 199 17.22 -19.12 -22.73
C GLY A 199 18.23 -18.40 -21.83
N THR A 200 19.50 -18.39 -22.23
CA THR A 200 20.58 -17.73 -21.50
C THR A 200 20.42 -16.22 -21.54
N ALA A 201 19.61 -15.66 -20.64
CA ALA A 201 19.50 -14.21 -20.41
C ALA A 201 20.74 -13.64 -19.68
N THR A 202 21.86 -14.35 -19.69
CA THR A 202 23.15 -13.88 -19.21
C THR A 202 24.17 -13.83 -20.34
N ARG A 203 24.94 -12.76 -20.36
CA ARG A 203 26.00 -12.52 -21.33
C ARG A 203 27.33 -12.42 -20.61
N LYS A 204 28.33 -13.16 -21.13
CA LYS A 204 29.73 -12.93 -20.80
C LYS A 204 30.18 -11.63 -21.46
N LEU A 205 30.75 -10.73 -20.67
CA LEU A 205 31.18 -9.40 -21.07
C LEU A 205 32.67 -9.21 -20.79
N ILE A 206 33.38 -8.70 -21.78
CA ILE A 206 34.75 -8.17 -21.70
C ILE A 206 34.77 -6.75 -22.23
N ILE A 207 35.83 -5.99 -21.96
CA ILE A 207 36.01 -4.65 -22.52
C ILE A 207 36.00 -4.73 -24.05
N GLY A 208 35.20 -3.89 -24.69
CA GLY A 208 34.98 -3.87 -26.13
C GLY A 208 33.77 -4.69 -26.61
N ASP A 209 33.19 -5.56 -25.78
CA ASP A 209 32.00 -6.31 -26.16
C ASP A 209 30.74 -5.42 -26.16
N PRO A 210 29.74 -5.73 -27.01
CA PRO A 210 28.42 -5.12 -26.90
C PRO A 210 27.64 -5.70 -25.71
N LEU A 211 26.83 -4.85 -25.07
CA LEU A 211 25.94 -5.22 -23.98
C LEU A 211 24.47 -5.11 -24.44
N PRO A 212 23.84 -6.21 -24.87
CA PRO A 212 22.42 -6.21 -25.23
C PRO A 212 21.57 -6.22 -23.96
N LEU A 213 20.75 -5.19 -23.76
CA LEU A 213 19.77 -5.14 -22.66
C LEU A 213 18.35 -5.23 -23.24
N SER A 214 17.51 -6.07 -22.61
CA SER A 214 16.09 -6.19 -22.94
C SER A 214 15.26 -5.79 -21.72
N PHE A 215 14.44 -4.76 -21.86
CA PHE A 215 13.62 -4.20 -20.80
C PHE A 215 12.14 -4.57 -21.00
N SER A 216 11.58 -5.37 -20.10
CA SER A 216 10.13 -5.61 -20.04
C SER A 216 9.48 -4.53 -19.18
N VAL A 217 8.86 -3.54 -19.81
CA VAL A 217 8.23 -2.39 -19.14
C VAL A 217 6.78 -2.69 -18.80
N ARG A 218 6.40 -2.51 -17.53
CA ARG A 218 5.04 -2.66 -17.01
C ARG A 218 4.59 -1.40 -16.29
N TRP A 219 3.35 -1.00 -16.56
CA TRP A 219 2.75 0.19 -15.99
C TRP A 219 1.67 -0.18 -14.97
N PHE A 220 1.63 0.58 -13.88
CA PHE A 220 0.60 0.47 -12.87
C PHE A 220 -0.17 1.80 -12.76
N PRO A 221 -1.51 1.75 -12.70
CA PRO A 221 -2.38 2.94 -12.65
C PRO A 221 -2.40 3.61 -11.28
N THR A 222 -1.81 2.97 -10.28
CA THR A 222 -1.79 3.45 -8.90
C THR A 222 -0.43 3.17 -8.30
N PRO A 223 0.08 4.03 -7.40
CA PRO A 223 1.29 3.75 -6.60
C PRO A 223 1.13 2.49 -5.73
N ALA A 224 -0.11 2.10 -5.41
CA ALA A 224 -0.39 0.86 -4.75
C ALA A 224 -0.19 -0.33 -5.71
N LEU A 225 0.62 -1.30 -5.27
CA LEU A 225 0.74 -2.58 -5.97
C LEU A 225 -0.62 -3.30 -6.04
N PRO A 226 -0.91 -4.00 -7.16
CA PRO A 226 -2.14 -4.75 -7.30
C PRO A 226 -2.26 -5.83 -6.23
N LYS A 227 -3.38 -5.83 -5.51
CA LYS A 227 -3.64 -6.77 -4.41
C LYS A 227 -4.15 -8.14 -4.87
N THR A 228 -4.36 -8.32 -6.17
CA THR A 228 -5.13 -9.42 -6.75
C THR A 228 -4.31 -10.68 -7.03
N GLU A 229 -2.98 -10.60 -7.02
CA GLU A 229 -2.08 -11.75 -7.33
C GLU A 229 -1.08 -12.07 -6.20
N GLY A 230 -1.40 -11.62 -4.99
CA GLY A 230 -0.65 -11.94 -3.79
C GLY A 230 -1.31 -11.23 -2.64
N ARG A 231 -2.14 -11.96 -1.88
CA ARG A 231 -2.75 -11.43 -0.65
C ARG A 231 -1.66 -10.84 0.23
N VAL A 232 -1.53 -9.52 0.24
CA VAL A 232 -1.02 -8.82 1.43
C VAL A 232 -2.16 -8.79 2.43
N GLU A 233 -2.53 -9.98 2.92
CA GLU A 233 -3.27 -10.12 4.15
C GLU A 233 -2.27 -9.77 5.26
N TRP A 234 -2.49 -8.65 5.92
CA TRP A 234 -2.02 -8.49 7.28
C TRP A 234 -2.51 -9.72 8.07
N GLN A 235 -1.63 -10.70 8.31
CA GLN A 235 -1.87 -11.80 9.25
C GLN A 235 -1.76 -11.30 10.70
N GLY A 236 -2.44 -10.19 11.00
CA GLY A 236 -2.69 -9.69 12.35
C GLY A 236 -4.19 -9.59 12.55
N MET A 237 -4.82 -10.71 12.95
CA MET A 237 -6.25 -10.83 13.29
C MET A 237 -7.24 -10.21 12.28
N GLY A 238 -7.53 -10.92 11.19
CA GLY A 238 -8.56 -10.47 10.24
C GLY A 238 -9.11 -11.54 9.32
N GLY A 239 -9.11 -12.81 9.74
CA GLY A 239 -9.63 -13.91 8.94
C GLY A 239 -11.15 -14.02 9.01
N HIS A 240 -11.83 -13.61 7.94
CA HIS A 240 -13.12 -14.14 7.48
C HIS A 240 -14.34 -14.05 8.42
N ILE A 241 -14.79 -12.83 8.70
CA ILE A 241 -16.22 -12.60 8.97
C ILE A 241 -16.97 -12.65 7.64
N TYR A 242 -17.31 -13.85 7.17
CA TYR A 242 -18.30 -14.00 6.11
C TYR A 242 -19.69 -13.64 6.66
N ALA A 243 -20.56 -13.10 5.82
CA ALA A 243 -21.97 -12.87 6.19
C ALA A 243 -22.63 -14.16 6.72
N SER A 244 -22.21 -15.32 6.22
CA SER A 244 -22.61 -16.63 6.73
C SER A 244 -22.13 -16.88 8.16
N THR A 245 -20.89 -16.53 8.51
CA THR A 245 -20.36 -16.68 9.88
C THR A 245 -21.12 -15.82 10.89
N VAL A 246 -21.48 -14.58 10.52
CA VAL A 246 -22.31 -13.68 11.34
C VAL A 246 -23.73 -14.23 11.47
N PHE A 247 -24.28 -14.78 10.39
CA PHE A 247 -25.60 -15.38 10.40
C PHE A 247 -25.66 -16.62 11.30
N TYR A 248 -24.69 -17.54 11.17
CA TYR A 248 -24.63 -18.73 12.02
C TYR A 248 -24.41 -18.39 13.50
N SER A 249 -23.59 -17.39 13.82
CA SER A 249 -23.37 -16.96 15.21
C SER A 249 -24.62 -16.32 15.81
N LEU A 250 -25.34 -15.46 15.08
CA LEU A 250 -26.60 -14.87 15.52
C LEU A 250 -27.70 -15.92 15.71
N VAL A 251 -27.85 -16.84 14.77
CA VAL A 251 -28.86 -17.91 14.86
C VAL A 251 -28.55 -18.84 16.03
N SER A 252 -27.28 -19.20 16.24
CA SER A 252 -26.87 -20.05 17.37
C SER A 252 -27.10 -19.36 18.71
N PHE A 253 -26.83 -18.05 18.80
CA PHE A 253 -27.09 -17.25 19.99
C PHE A 253 -28.58 -17.16 20.32
N LEU A 254 -29.42 -16.86 19.33
CA LEU A 254 -30.87 -16.80 19.50
C LEU A 254 -31.46 -18.16 19.88
N ALA A 255 -31.00 -19.24 19.24
CA ALA A 255 -31.39 -20.60 19.60
C ALA A 255 -31.03 -20.93 21.06
N GLY A 256 -29.83 -20.53 21.50
CA GLY A 256 -29.41 -20.68 22.90
C GLY A 256 -30.32 -19.93 23.88
N ILE A 257 -30.69 -18.69 23.56
CA ILE A 257 -31.63 -17.90 24.40
C ILE A 257 -32.99 -18.58 24.47
N CYS A 258 -33.54 -19.05 23.35
CA CYS A 258 -34.84 -19.71 23.33
C CYS A 258 -34.83 -21.01 24.17
N VAL A 259 -33.81 -21.86 24.01
CA VAL A 259 -33.70 -23.11 24.77
C VAL A 259 -33.58 -22.84 26.27
N THR A 260 -32.73 -21.88 26.65
CA THR A 260 -32.54 -21.53 28.07
C THR A 260 -33.79 -20.90 28.68
N ALA A 261 -34.50 -20.04 27.95
CA ALA A 261 -35.76 -19.46 28.38
C ALA A 261 -36.85 -20.53 28.56
N VAL A 262 -37.03 -21.44 27.60
CA VAL A 262 -38.00 -22.54 27.69
C VAL A 262 -37.65 -23.47 28.86
N TYR A 263 -36.37 -23.79 29.07
CA TYR A 263 -35.94 -24.61 30.19
C TYR A 263 -36.21 -23.92 31.54
N PHE A 264 -35.86 -22.63 31.64
CA PHE A 264 -36.03 -21.88 32.88
C PHE A 264 -37.51 -21.66 33.21
N PHE A 265 -38.30 -21.11 32.30
CA PHE A 265 -39.72 -20.83 32.53
C PHE A 265 -40.58 -22.09 32.52
N GLY A 266 -40.24 -23.11 31.73
CA GLY A 266 -41.03 -24.33 31.58
C GLY A 266 -40.77 -25.37 32.66
N MET A 267 -39.54 -25.46 33.20
CA MET A 267 -39.21 -26.49 34.19
C MET A 267 -38.71 -25.93 35.51
N VAL A 268 -37.74 -25.01 35.49
CA VAL A 268 -37.07 -24.57 36.72
C VAL A 268 -37.99 -23.68 37.55
N LEU A 269 -38.54 -22.63 36.96
CA LEU A 269 -39.42 -21.67 37.62
C LEU A 269 -40.65 -22.34 38.23
N PRO A 270 -41.45 -23.18 37.53
CA PRO A 270 -42.61 -23.83 38.12
C PRO A 270 -42.24 -24.85 39.20
N LYS A 271 -41.09 -25.55 39.08
CA LYS A 271 -40.60 -26.43 40.16
C LYS A 271 -40.18 -25.65 41.40
N ARG A 272 -39.63 -24.44 41.24
CA ARG A 272 -39.24 -23.54 42.35
C ARG A 272 -40.43 -22.79 42.94
N LEU A 273 -41.49 -22.58 42.16
CA LEU A 273 -42.75 -21.96 42.60
C LEU A 273 -43.75 -22.98 43.18
N LYS A 274 -43.60 -24.29 42.91
CA LYS A 274 -44.33 -25.34 43.64
C LYS A 274 -43.95 -25.28 45.12
N GLY A 275 -44.82 -24.67 45.92
CA GLY A 275 -44.67 -24.47 47.37
C GLY A 275 -44.33 -23.04 47.81
N ARG A 276 -44.21 -22.06 46.89
CA ARG A 276 -44.09 -20.64 47.22
C ARG A 276 -45.16 -19.85 46.47
N ALA A 277 -46.14 -19.32 47.19
CA ALA A 277 -47.12 -18.40 46.62
C ALA A 277 -46.37 -17.20 46.03
N LEU A 278 -46.57 -16.95 44.73
CA LEU A 278 -46.23 -15.67 44.11
C LEU A 278 -47.00 -14.60 44.89
N GLY A 279 -46.29 -13.81 45.71
CA GLY A 279 -46.87 -12.65 46.37
C GLY A 279 -47.46 -11.74 45.31
N GLY A 280 -48.78 -11.78 45.16
CA GLY A 280 -49.51 -11.06 44.13
C GLY A 280 -49.37 -9.56 44.33
N ALA A 281 -48.62 -8.90 43.45
CA ALA A 281 -48.73 -7.47 43.21
C ALA A 281 -49.66 -7.22 42.02
N THR A 282 -50.87 -7.78 42.05
CA THR A 282 -51.97 -7.44 41.16
C THR A 282 -53.13 -6.95 42.04
N PRO A 283 -53.54 -5.67 41.98
CA PRO A 283 -54.50 -5.09 42.93
C PRO A 283 -55.97 -5.41 42.64
N LEU A 284 -56.27 -6.50 41.93
CA LEU A 284 -57.63 -6.91 41.58
C LEU A 284 -57.77 -8.42 41.77
N GLY A 285 -58.00 -8.83 43.02
CA GLY A 285 -58.14 -10.23 43.39
C GLY A 285 -58.61 -10.37 44.83
N TYR A 286 -59.79 -9.83 45.11
CA TYR A 286 -60.48 -10.00 46.38
C TYR A 286 -60.89 -11.48 46.53
N GLY A 287 -60.30 -12.15 47.51
CA GLY A 287 -60.90 -13.22 48.32
C GLY A 287 -61.22 -14.57 47.67
N LEU A 288 -60.52 -15.61 48.12
CA LEU A 288 -61.18 -16.83 48.61
C LEU A 288 -60.21 -17.65 49.48
N ASN A 289 -60.47 -17.61 50.79
CA ASN A 289 -59.92 -18.45 51.87
C ASN A 289 -58.44 -18.31 52.29
N GLY A 290 -58.26 -17.62 53.42
CA GLY A 290 -57.43 -18.16 54.52
C GLY A 290 -56.08 -17.50 54.78
N ILE A 291 -56.02 -16.75 55.88
CA ILE A 291 -54.83 -16.46 56.71
C ILE A 291 -53.82 -15.50 56.07
N GLY A 292 -53.95 -14.23 56.46
CA GLY A 292 -52.92 -13.22 56.25
C GLY A 292 -51.65 -13.58 57.01
N ASN A 293 -50.51 -13.59 56.33
CA ASN A 293 -49.20 -13.51 56.94
C ASN A 293 -48.46 -12.32 56.33
N GLY A 294 -48.40 -11.25 57.14
CA GLY A 294 -47.64 -10.05 56.86
C GLY A 294 -46.14 -10.34 56.76
N TRP A 295 -45.47 -9.49 56.00
CA TRP A 295 -44.03 -9.45 55.81
C TRP A 295 -43.35 -9.10 57.14
N GLY A 296 -42.81 -10.11 57.83
CA GLY A 296 -41.96 -9.95 59.01
C GLY A 296 -40.48 -9.97 58.63
N ILE A 297 -39.80 -8.84 58.80
CA ILE A 297 -38.34 -8.72 58.79
C ILE A 297 -37.80 -9.52 59.99
N PRO A 298 -36.86 -10.49 59.83
CA PRO A 298 -36.29 -11.17 60.98
C PRO A 298 -35.33 -10.24 61.73
N MET A 299 -35.76 -9.76 62.91
CA MET A 299 -34.89 -9.12 63.90
C MET A 299 -33.83 -10.11 64.38
N ALA A 300 -32.56 -9.76 64.19
CA ALA A 300 -31.41 -10.48 64.73
C ALA A 300 -31.40 -10.42 66.26
N LYS A 301 -31.40 -11.58 66.93
CA LYS A 301 -31.10 -11.68 68.36
C LYS A 301 -29.59 -11.48 68.58
N ARG A 302 -29.23 -10.43 69.33
CA ARG A 302 -27.93 -10.32 70.00
C ARG A 302 -27.80 -11.43 71.04
N ALA A 303 -26.71 -12.18 71.00
CA ALA A 303 -26.25 -13.02 72.10
C ALA A 303 -25.54 -12.12 73.13
N ILE A 304 -25.84 -12.35 74.40
CA ILE A 304 -25.13 -11.81 75.57
C ILE A 304 -24.35 -12.99 76.14
N ASP A 305 -23.03 -12.81 76.27
CA ASP A 305 -22.25 -13.31 77.41
C ASP A 305 -21.83 -12.07 78.22
#